data_AF-A0A0F0I6T1-F1
#
_entry.id   AF-A0A0F0I6T1-F1
#
_cell.length_a   1.000
_cell.length_b   1.000
_cell.length_c   1.000
_cell.angle_alpha   90.00
_cell.angle_beta   90.00
_cell.angle_gamma   90.00
#
_symmetry.space_group_name_H-M   'P 1'
#
loop_
_entity.id
_entity.type
_entity.pdbx_description
1 polymer ?
#
loop_
_entity_poly.entity_id
_entity_poly.type
_entity_poly.pdbx_seq_one_letter_code
_entity_poly.pdbx_strand_id
1 'polypeptide(L)'
;MKAIDNAITAWFHHLPDGQEQIDMLDFNDRTDELLFQAHMLINYATMYLHFPRSDLVPALPAARDVIREKFLLPTSSQHMHALKPISASKCLDSLASYPPSVRKHSPFFICCVVFSIIVQLSACAANLPDSYDKHWDQIKLIMVVLKTLGRIWGLARATLKKIKRMTVEVFHEVATYPEDQIDDSRDSGIGYQAKAVARFYAGHSERLPDIEEQERLEHKGPTELFHEIKPDFAEYYGWLTELAGEGKCVDGLGLPEFQPHWVDSDLEILSAKSKYRVTLRSRREYKSQFPTPTGNPADPTLTSHGVRQSLELAEHLVSPEFSPKPFRIYSSPFYRCLQTIQPSVEALKERHNSTPSSETGIDRNADLDVRIENGVGEWFGPTSFFDHPSPASPGTLKTHFPTLLASDPEANYNPHLLPSTRGETIAQLHDRVATALAGIIADVDAEIDALEAPQPPAERTSKAILICAHAAPLIAMGRVLTGNMPDDADEEDFNVFTAGLSTFVRRKTTPAGDGSAERRELAPGTRVIRSGTVVPDWQDGKGVSGGWDCVVNGDCSFLSGGAERGWHFNGEESFDTGPMAPSSALPTSSQDTSTEMPSTKL
;
A
#
# COMPACT_ATOMS: atom_id res chain seq x y z
N MET A 1 -45.29 7.22 -2.38
CA MET A 1 -44.37 8.32 -2.74
C MET A 1 -44.40 9.47 -1.74
N LYS A 2 -45.47 10.28 -1.66
CA LYS A 2 -45.55 11.41 -0.69
C LYS A 2 -45.35 10.98 0.78
N ALA A 3 -45.85 9.81 1.16
CA ALA A 3 -45.63 9.24 2.50
C ALA A 3 -44.14 8.91 2.76
N ILE A 4 -43.43 8.35 1.77
CA ILE A 4 -42.01 8.00 1.84
C ILE A 4 -41.15 9.25 1.93
N ASP A 5 -41.45 10.22 1.07
CA ASP A 5 -40.78 11.52 1.03
C ASP A 5 -40.94 12.30 2.34
N ASN A 6 -42.15 12.27 2.92
CA ASN A 6 -42.42 12.80 4.25
C ASN A 6 -41.68 12.05 5.35
N ALA A 7 -41.55 10.71 5.26
CA ALA A 7 -40.85 9.90 6.26
C ALA A 7 -39.34 10.11 6.22
N ILE A 8 -38.74 10.20 5.02
CA ILE A 8 -37.33 10.57 4.82
C ILE A 8 -37.07 11.98 5.37
N THR A 9 -37.96 12.94 5.08
CA THR A 9 -37.83 14.30 5.61
C THR A 9 -38.00 14.34 7.12
N ALA A 10 -38.95 13.57 7.66
CA ALA A 10 -39.21 13.48 9.10
C ALA A 10 -38.05 12.81 9.86
N TRP A 11 -37.31 11.88 9.24
CA TRP A 11 -36.13 11.27 9.87
C TRP A 11 -35.12 12.33 10.32
N PHE A 12 -34.81 13.31 9.48
CA PHE A 12 -33.90 14.41 9.83
C PHE A 12 -34.40 15.25 11.01
N HIS A 13 -35.72 15.39 11.18
CA HIS A 13 -36.34 16.15 12.28
C HIS A 13 -36.54 15.36 13.57
N HIS A 14 -36.37 14.04 13.53
CA HIS A 14 -36.43 13.18 14.72
C HIS A 14 -35.04 12.94 15.35
N LEU A 15 -33.99 13.48 14.75
CA LEU A 15 -32.66 13.47 15.34
C LEU A 15 -32.63 14.43 16.56
N PRO A 16 -31.97 14.05 17.67
CA PRO A 16 -31.76 14.94 18.81
C PRO A 16 -31.15 16.29 18.42
N ASP A 17 -31.50 17.36 19.16
CA ASP A 17 -30.95 18.71 18.93
C ASP A 17 -29.41 18.67 18.86
N GLY A 18 -28.85 19.11 17.71
CA GLY A 18 -27.41 19.08 17.45
C GLY A 18 -26.90 17.89 16.62
N GLN A 19 -27.75 16.89 16.32
CA GLN A 19 -27.42 15.76 15.42
C GLN A 19 -28.01 15.91 14.01
N GLU A 20 -28.80 16.95 13.75
CA GLU A 20 -29.36 17.28 12.43
C GLU A 20 -28.28 17.64 11.39
N GLN A 21 -27.10 18.06 11.88
CA GLN A 21 -25.87 18.24 11.13
C GLN A 21 -24.78 17.55 11.94
N ILE A 22 -23.95 16.72 11.30
CA ILE A 22 -22.81 16.12 11.98
C ILE A 22 -21.85 17.27 12.37
N ASP A 23 -21.84 17.64 13.66
CA ASP A 23 -21.05 18.77 14.15
C ASP A 23 -19.55 18.43 14.09
N MET A 24 -18.77 19.36 13.53
CA MET A 24 -17.38 19.17 13.11
C MET A 24 -16.38 19.03 14.27
N LEU A 25 -16.83 19.20 15.52
CA LEU A 25 -15.96 19.25 16.71
C LEU A 25 -15.89 17.94 17.52
N ASP A 26 -16.79 16.98 17.30
CA ASP A 26 -16.89 15.75 18.12
C ASP A 26 -16.18 14.52 17.51
N PHE A 27 -15.63 14.65 16.30
CA PHE A 27 -15.03 13.53 15.56
C PHE A 27 -13.69 13.01 16.11
N ASN A 28 -13.15 13.59 17.17
CA ASN A 28 -11.86 13.17 17.73
C ASN A 28 -11.98 12.17 18.89
N ASP A 29 -13.16 11.88 19.44
CA ASP A 29 -13.23 11.03 20.64
C ASP A 29 -14.36 9.98 20.70
N ARG A 30 -15.37 10.00 19.81
CA ARG A 30 -16.35 8.90 19.66
C ARG A 30 -16.87 8.78 18.22
N THR A 31 -16.39 7.79 17.49
CA THR A 31 -16.84 7.48 16.12
C THR A 31 -18.23 6.85 16.16
N ASP A 32 -19.29 7.59 15.82
CA ASP A 32 -20.62 7.00 15.57
C ASP A 32 -20.75 6.63 14.08
N GLU A 33 -20.10 5.52 13.70
CA GLU A 33 -20.15 4.97 12.33
C GLU A 33 -21.60 4.58 11.94
N LEU A 34 -22.47 4.26 12.91
CA LEU A 34 -23.88 3.97 12.66
C LEU A 34 -24.62 5.24 12.21
N LEU A 35 -24.38 6.37 12.86
CA LEU A 35 -24.95 7.65 12.44
C LEU A 35 -24.43 8.06 11.06
N PHE A 36 -23.15 7.84 10.75
CA PHE A 36 -22.60 8.04 9.41
C PHE A 36 -23.30 7.17 8.35
N GLN A 37 -23.45 5.87 8.62
CA GLN A 37 -24.11 4.93 7.71
C GLN A 37 -25.60 5.25 7.52
N ALA A 38 -26.30 5.69 8.58
CA ALA A 38 -27.68 6.13 8.49
C ALA A 38 -27.83 7.36 7.58
N HIS A 39 -26.98 8.38 7.76
CA HIS A 39 -26.95 9.55 6.89
C HIS A 39 -26.62 9.18 5.44
N MET A 40 -25.66 8.26 5.23
CA MET A 40 -25.32 7.76 3.90
C MET A 40 -26.53 7.09 3.23
N LEU A 41 -27.21 6.17 3.92
CA LEU A 41 -28.35 5.42 3.38
C LEU A 41 -29.56 6.30 3.08
N ILE A 42 -29.88 7.27 3.96
CA ILE A 42 -31.01 8.18 3.78
C ILE A 42 -30.79 9.10 2.57
N ASN A 43 -29.59 9.66 2.41
CA ASN A 43 -29.27 10.48 1.24
C ASN A 43 -29.24 9.64 -0.05
N TYR A 44 -28.74 8.41 0.01
CA TYR A 44 -28.77 7.49 -1.12
C TYR A 44 -30.20 7.10 -1.53
N ALA A 45 -31.07 6.79 -0.56
CA ALA A 45 -32.50 6.52 -0.79
C ALA A 45 -33.21 7.74 -1.41
N THR A 46 -32.87 8.96 -0.97
CA THR A 46 -33.39 10.20 -1.55
C THR A 46 -32.99 10.35 -3.01
N MET A 47 -31.71 10.13 -3.35
CA MET A 47 -31.26 10.14 -4.75
C MET A 47 -31.95 9.06 -5.58
N TYR A 48 -32.04 7.84 -5.06
CA TYR A 48 -32.65 6.69 -5.73
C TYR A 48 -34.13 6.92 -6.02
N LEU A 49 -34.85 7.54 -5.08
CA LEU A 49 -36.27 7.78 -5.20
C LEU A 49 -36.60 8.94 -6.14
N HIS A 50 -35.81 10.02 -6.12
CA HIS A 50 -36.15 11.24 -6.85
C HIS A 50 -35.46 11.39 -8.21
N PHE A 51 -34.22 10.93 -8.35
CA PHE A 51 -33.44 11.11 -9.58
C PHE A 51 -34.11 10.50 -10.83
N PRO A 52 -34.64 9.25 -10.82
CA PRO A 52 -35.32 8.66 -11.98
C PRO A 52 -36.57 9.42 -12.46
N ARG A 53 -37.13 10.29 -11.61
CA ARG A 53 -38.36 11.07 -11.84
C ARG A 53 -38.05 12.53 -12.20
N SER A 54 -36.78 12.91 -12.24
CA SER A 54 -36.30 14.25 -12.53
C SER A 54 -36.11 14.48 -14.04
N ASP A 55 -36.03 15.75 -14.43
CA ASP A 55 -35.61 16.20 -15.76
C ASP A 55 -34.08 16.12 -15.97
N LEU A 56 -33.31 15.62 -14.99
CA LEU A 56 -31.86 15.42 -15.08
C LEU A 56 -31.49 14.13 -15.84
N VAL A 57 -32.35 13.11 -15.80
CA VAL A 57 -32.08 11.80 -16.45
C VAL A 57 -31.88 11.91 -17.97
N PRO A 58 -32.66 12.73 -18.71
CA PRO A 58 -32.43 12.94 -20.13
C PRO A 58 -31.12 13.69 -20.44
N ALA A 59 -30.56 14.46 -19.50
CA ALA A 59 -29.40 15.33 -19.73
C ALA A 59 -28.06 14.57 -19.78
N LEU A 60 -28.00 13.35 -19.24
CA LEU A 60 -26.81 12.49 -19.31
C LEU A 60 -27.22 11.11 -19.82
N PRO A 61 -26.95 10.76 -21.10
CA PRO A 61 -27.32 9.46 -21.68
C PRO A 61 -26.81 8.26 -20.86
N ALA A 62 -25.60 8.35 -20.31
CA ALA A 62 -25.00 7.33 -19.44
C ALA A 62 -25.73 7.10 -18.09
N ALA A 63 -26.59 8.04 -17.67
CA ALA A 63 -27.42 7.86 -16.46
C ALA A 63 -28.56 6.85 -16.68
N ARG A 64 -28.92 6.56 -17.94
CA ARG A 64 -30.00 5.62 -18.29
C ARG A 64 -29.60 4.16 -18.07
N ASP A 65 -28.33 3.83 -18.21
CA ASP A 65 -27.83 2.45 -18.07
C ASP A 65 -27.69 2.03 -16.59
N VAL A 66 -27.67 3.00 -15.67
CA VAL A 66 -27.56 2.79 -14.23
C VAL A 66 -28.92 2.53 -13.58
N ILE A 67 -30.03 2.90 -14.24
CA ILE A 67 -31.38 2.88 -13.65
C ILE A 67 -32.31 2.06 -14.54
N ARG A 68 -32.57 0.81 -14.13
CA ARG A 68 -33.48 -0.11 -14.83
C ARG A 68 -34.97 0.12 -14.53
N GLU A 69 -35.33 0.98 -13.56
CA GLU A 69 -36.73 1.27 -13.25
C GLU A 69 -37.37 2.14 -14.36
N LYS A 70 -38.36 1.57 -15.05
CA LYS A 70 -39.13 2.24 -16.12
C LYS A 70 -39.73 3.55 -15.59
N PHE A 71 -39.49 4.64 -16.31
CA PHE A 71 -40.06 6.00 -16.14
C PHE A 71 -41.36 6.04 -15.32
N LEU A 72 -41.21 6.22 -14.00
CA LEU A 72 -42.35 6.36 -13.10
C LEU A 72 -42.89 7.78 -13.24
N LEU A 73 -44.19 7.91 -13.55
CA LEU A 73 -44.86 9.20 -13.74
C LEU A 73 -44.70 10.08 -12.48
N PRO A 74 -44.24 11.35 -12.61
CA PRO A 74 -44.07 12.23 -11.45
C PRO A 74 -45.41 12.51 -10.75
N THR A 75 -45.45 12.36 -9.43
CA THR A 75 -46.61 12.77 -8.60
C THR A 75 -46.55 14.25 -8.18
N SER A 76 -45.47 14.96 -8.52
CA SER A 76 -45.17 16.38 -8.26
C SER A 76 -44.38 16.98 -9.43
N SER A 77 -44.11 18.29 -9.41
CA SER A 77 -43.35 18.93 -10.49
C SER A 77 -41.97 18.27 -10.66
N GLN A 78 -41.58 17.99 -11.91
CA GLN A 78 -40.30 17.35 -12.25
C GLN A 78 -39.10 18.12 -11.69
N HIS A 79 -39.23 19.46 -11.59
CA HIS A 79 -38.23 20.33 -10.97
C HIS A 79 -37.96 20.00 -9.49
N MET A 80 -38.98 19.67 -8.69
CA MET A 80 -38.79 19.27 -7.29
C MET A 80 -38.07 17.91 -7.19
N HIS A 81 -38.29 17.02 -8.16
CA HIS A 81 -37.57 15.76 -8.26
C HIS A 81 -36.11 15.93 -8.71
N ALA A 82 -35.73 17.06 -9.29
CA ALA A 82 -34.34 17.41 -9.62
C ALA A 82 -33.60 18.04 -8.44
N LEU A 83 -34.25 18.91 -7.67
CA LEU A 83 -33.61 19.60 -6.53
C LEU A 83 -33.25 18.65 -5.38
N LYS A 84 -34.12 17.68 -5.07
CA LYS A 84 -33.93 16.72 -3.99
C LYS A 84 -32.67 15.83 -4.14
N PRO A 85 -32.43 15.17 -5.28
CA PRO A 85 -31.21 14.39 -5.47
C PRO A 85 -29.96 15.28 -5.49
N ILE A 86 -30.02 16.50 -6.05
CA ILE A 86 -28.90 17.46 -6.01
C ILE A 86 -28.57 17.88 -4.58
N SER A 87 -29.59 18.09 -3.73
CA SER A 87 -29.38 18.41 -2.32
C SER A 87 -28.76 17.23 -1.57
N ALA A 88 -29.29 16.01 -1.78
CA ALA A 88 -28.80 14.80 -1.15
C ALA A 88 -27.36 14.44 -1.58
N SER A 89 -27.01 14.69 -2.85
CA SER A 89 -25.65 14.50 -3.36
C SER A 89 -24.66 15.42 -2.65
N LYS A 90 -25.03 16.70 -2.42
CA LYS A 90 -24.18 17.65 -1.69
C LYS A 90 -23.96 17.24 -0.23
N CYS A 91 -25.00 16.74 0.43
CA CYS A 91 -24.87 16.21 1.79
C CYS A 91 -23.90 15.01 1.84
N LEU A 92 -23.96 14.10 0.85
CA LEU A 92 -23.01 12.98 0.74
C LEU A 92 -21.57 13.43 0.47
N ASP A 93 -21.37 14.50 -0.29
CA ASP A 93 -20.03 15.01 -0.56
C ASP A 93 -19.40 15.66 0.67
N SER A 94 -20.21 16.39 1.45
CA SER A 94 -19.80 16.92 2.75
C SER A 94 -19.39 15.78 3.69
N LEU A 95 -20.15 14.68 3.71
CA LEU A 95 -19.79 13.45 4.45
C LEU A 95 -18.48 12.83 3.93
N ALA A 96 -18.28 12.81 2.60
CA ALA A 96 -17.09 12.26 1.95
C ALA A 96 -15.83 13.11 2.12
N SER A 97 -15.96 14.38 2.51
CA SER A 97 -14.85 15.32 2.71
C SER A 97 -14.06 15.06 4.01
N TYR A 98 -14.57 14.17 4.88
CA TYR A 98 -14.03 13.98 6.22
C TYR A 98 -12.82 12.99 6.23
N PRO A 99 -11.61 13.38 6.70
CA PRO A 99 -10.38 12.62 6.42
C PRO A 99 -10.01 11.35 7.21
N PRO A 100 -10.42 11.06 8.46
CA PRO A 100 -9.70 10.03 9.24
C PRO A 100 -10.10 8.57 8.94
N SER A 101 -11.17 8.29 8.20
CA SER A 101 -11.66 6.89 8.07
C SER A 101 -12.18 6.49 6.69
N VAL A 102 -11.82 7.20 5.61
CA VAL A 102 -12.22 6.79 4.24
C VAL A 102 -11.83 5.34 3.91
N ARG A 103 -10.78 4.81 4.57
CA ARG A 103 -10.34 3.40 4.43
C ARG A 103 -11.18 2.38 5.21
N LYS A 104 -11.91 2.82 6.22
CA LYS A 104 -12.73 2.04 7.17
C LYS A 104 -14.19 1.95 6.74
N HIS A 105 -14.61 2.81 5.81
CA HIS A 105 -15.97 2.78 5.29
C HIS A 105 -16.23 1.54 4.43
N SER A 106 -17.47 1.06 4.53
CA SER A 106 -17.98 -0.05 3.75
C SER A 106 -17.82 0.17 2.23
N PRO A 107 -17.57 -0.89 1.43
CA PRO A 107 -17.62 -0.83 -0.04
C PRO A 107 -18.92 -0.23 -0.60
N PHE A 108 -20.03 -0.27 0.15
CA PHE A 108 -21.29 0.37 -0.23
C PHE A 108 -21.19 1.90 -0.35
N PHE A 109 -20.27 2.52 0.39
CA PHE A 109 -19.98 3.95 0.26
C PHE A 109 -19.54 4.30 -1.17
N ILE A 110 -18.81 3.41 -1.85
CA ILE A 110 -18.43 3.58 -3.26
C ILE A 110 -19.68 3.75 -4.13
N CYS A 111 -20.74 2.99 -3.89
CA CYS A 111 -21.98 3.06 -4.66
C CYS A 111 -22.71 4.39 -4.46
N CYS A 112 -22.73 4.87 -3.21
CA CYS A 112 -23.35 6.15 -2.86
C CYS A 112 -22.63 7.33 -3.52
N VAL A 113 -21.31 7.30 -3.47
CA VAL A 113 -20.42 8.32 -4.01
C VAL A 113 -20.46 8.34 -5.55
N VAL A 114 -20.58 7.18 -6.19
CA VAL A 114 -20.75 7.07 -7.65
C VAL A 114 -22.09 7.64 -8.10
N PHE A 115 -23.17 7.37 -7.35
CA PHE A 115 -24.48 7.91 -7.69
C PHE A 115 -24.54 9.43 -7.47
N SER A 116 -23.87 9.95 -6.42
CA SER A 116 -23.69 11.39 -6.19
C SER A 116 -23.09 12.08 -7.43
N ILE A 117 -22.04 11.51 -8.02
CA ILE A 117 -21.41 12.05 -9.24
C ILE A 117 -22.36 12.03 -10.43
N ILE A 118 -23.14 10.96 -10.62
CA ILE A 118 -24.09 10.87 -11.74
C ILE A 118 -25.13 11.99 -11.62
N VAL A 119 -25.68 12.20 -10.42
CA VAL A 119 -26.63 13.29 -10.16
C VAL A 119 -25.99 14.65 -10.49
N GLN A 120 -24.75 14.88 -10.06
CA GLN A 120 -24.05 16.15 -10.28
C GLN A 120 -23.67 16.37 -11.74
N LEU A 121 -23.21 15.35 -12.44
CA LEU A 121 -22.91 15.42 -13.88
C LEU A 121 -24.18 15.69 -14.68
N SER A 122 -25.30 15.04 -14.33
CA SER A 122 -26.59 15.33 -14.95
C SER A 122 -27.10 16.74 -14.64
N ALA A 123 -26.84 17.26 -13.43
CA ALA A 123 -27.14 18.65 -13.08
C ALA A 123 -26.26 19.65 -13.83
N CYS A 124 -24.97 19.35 -14.04
CA CYS A 124 -24.08 20.15 -14.88
C CYS A 124 -24.56 20.18 -16.33
N ALA A 125 -24.90 19.03 -16.90
CA ALA A 125 -25.35 18.90 -18.28
C ALA A 125 -26.72 19.57 -18.53
N ALA A 126 -27.57 19.69 -17.50
CA ALA A 126 -28.89 20.32 -17.59
C ALA A 126 -28.90 21.85 -17.41
N ASN A 127 -27.82 22.47 -16.88
CA ASN A 127 -27.78 23.89 -16.51
C ASN A 127 -26.80 24.73 -17.37
N LEU A 128 -27.04 26.05 -17.46
CA LEU A 128 -26.22 27.03 -18.22
C LEU A 128 -24.85 27.31 -17.57
N PRO A 129 -23.87 27.88 -18.33
CA PRO A 129 -22.43 27.89 -18.00
C PRO A 129 -21.97 28.43 -16.63
N ASP A 130 -22.75 29.26 -15.96
CA ASP A 130 -22.31 29.94 -14.72
C ASP A 130 -22.33 29.03 -13.46
N SER A 131 -22.79 27.77 -13.57
CA SER A 131 -22.86 26.81 -12.46
C SER A 131 -21.83 25.66 -12.55
N TYR A 132 -20.98 25.62 -13.58
CA TYR A 132 -20.01 24.52 -13.79
C TYR A 132 -18.97 24.44 -12.67
N ASP A 133 -18.42 25.58 -12.24
CA ASP A 133 -17.31 25.61 -11.27
C ASP A 133 -17.69 25.01 -9.91
N LYS A 134 -18.91 25.27 -9.43
CA LYS A 134 -19.37 24.81 -8.10
C LYS A 134 -19.53 23.29 -8.02
N HIS A 135 -20.02 22.65 -9.08
CA HIS A 135 -20.18 21.19 -9.12
C HIS A 135 -18.86 20.50 -9.50
N TRP A 136 -17.99 21.16 -10.27
CA TRP A 136 -16.70 20.62 -10.67
C TRP A 136 -15.76 20.37 -9.50
N ASP A 137 -15.70 21.29 -8.52
CA ASP A 137 -14.88 21.10 -7.34
C ASP A 137 -15.38 19.95 -6.44
N GLN A 138 -16.70 19.73 -6.41
CA GLN A 138 -17.32 18.59 -5.72
C GLN A 138 -16.99 17.26 -6.43
N ILE A 139 -17.10 17.22 -7.76
CA ILE A 139 -16.71 16.06 -8.58
C ILE A 139 -15.23 15.72 -8.36
N LYS A 140 -14.33 16.72 -8.31
CA LYS A 140 -12.89 16.49 -8.04
C LYS A 140 -12.66 15.86 -6.67
N LEU A 141 -13.30 16.41 -5.64
CA LEU A 141 -13.19 15.91 -4.27
C LEU A 141 -13.62 14.44 -4.21
N ILE A 142 -14.77 14.12 -4.79
CA ILE A 142 -15.25 12.74 -4.86
C ILE A 142 -14.30 11.83 -5.66
N MET A 143 -13.76 12.31 -6.79
CA MET A 143 -12.78 11.55 -7.57
C MET A 143 -11.50 11.26 -6.76
N VAL A 144 -11.11 12.14 -5.84
CA VAL A 144 -10.01 11.93 -4.90
C VAL A 144 -10.42 10.90 -3.83
N VAL A 145 -11.63 10.96 -3.29
CA VAL A 145 -12.18 9.94 -2.37
C VAL A 145 -12.20 8.56 -3.02
N LEU A 146 -12.71 8.44 -4.26
CA LEU A 146 -12.69 7.19 -5.03
C LEU A 146 -11.26 6.73 -5.38
N LYS A 147 -10.30 7.66 -5.56
CA LYS A 147 -8.88 7.32 -5.74
C LYS A 147 -8.28 6.75 -4.46
N THR A 148 -8.66 7.27 -3.30
CA THR A 148 -8.25 6.79 -1.98
C THR A 148 -8.85 5.43 -1.67
N LEU A 149 -10.18 5.27 -1.82
CA LEU A 149 -10.88 3.99 -1.75
C LEU A 149 -10.31 2.98 -2.76
N GLY A 150 -9.92 3.47 -3.94
CA GLY A 150 -9.27 2.72 -4.99
C GLY A 150 -7.89 2.16 -4.62
N ARG A 151 -7.30 2.51 -3.48
CA ARG A 151 -6.10 1.82 -2.99
C ARG A 151 -6.45 0.43 -2.45
N ILE A 152 -7.60 0.34 -1.79
CA ILE A 152 -8.13 -0.87 -1.13
C ILE A 152 -9.03 -1.64 -2.11
N TRP A 153 -10.02 -0.96 -2.69
CA TRP A 153 -11.08 -1.59 -3.48
C TRP A 153 -10.83 -1.48 -4.99
N GLY A 154 -10.77 -2.64 -5.66
CA GLY A 154 -10.66 -2.71 -7.13
C GLY A 154 -11.82 -2.04 -7.88
N LEU A 155 -13.02 -2.13 -7.32
CA LEU A 155 -14.25 -1.52 -7.84
C LEU A 155 -14.11 0.01 -7.94
N ALA A 156 -13.67 0.67 -6.86
CA ALA A 156 -13.47 2.12 -6.85
C ALA A 156 -12.49 2.60 -7.94
N ARG A 157 -11.42 1.82 -8.26
CA ARG A 157 -10.51 2.14 -9.38
C ARG A 157 -11.19 2.05 -10.74
N ALA A 158 -11.96 0.99 -10.97
CA ALA A 158 -12.67 0.79 -12.22
C ALA A 158 -13.73 1.87 -12.43
N THR A 159 -14.48 2.20 -11.37
CA THR A 159 -15.52 3.21 -11.43
C THR A 159 -14.95 4.62 -11.56
N LEU A 160 -13.84 4.94 -10.87
CA LEU A 160 -13.11 6.20 -11.08
C LEU A 160 -12.67 6.37 -12.55
N LYS A 161 -12.25 5.30 -13.22
CA LYS A 161 -11.91 5.36 -14.66
C LYS A 161 -13.14 5.63 -15.53
N LYS A 162 -14.29 5.03 -15.22
CA LYS A 162 -15.56 5.32 -15.91
C LYS A 162 -16.01 6.77 -15.69
N ILE A 163 -15.98 7.23 -14.44
CA ILE A 163 -16.32 8.60 -14.06
C ILE A 163 -15.42 9.61 -14.75
N LYS A 164 -14.11 9.38 -14.79
CA LYS A 164 -13.17 10.25 -15.53
C LYS A 164 -13.55 10.41 -17.00
N ARG A 165 -14.07 9.35 -17.65
CA ARG A 165 -14.52 9.43 -19.04
C ARG A 165 -15.80 10.25 -19.18
N MET A 166 -16.82 9.96 -18.35
CA MET A 166 -18.08 10.74 -18.34
C MET A 166 -17.85 12.22 -18.02
N THR A 167 -16.89 12.49 -17.13
CA THR A 167 -16.48 13.85 -16.76
C THR A 167 -15.79 14.55 -17.94
N VAL A 168 -15.00 13.84 -18.74
CA VAL A 168 -14.44 14.41 -19.98
C VAL A 168 -15.54 14.63 -21.03
N GLU A 169 -16.50 13.72 -21.16
CA GLU A 169 -17.63 13.85 -22.11
C GLU A 169 -18.52 15.06 -21.82
N VAL A 170 -18.81 15.34 -20.55
CA VAL A 170 -19.66 16.48 -20.13
C VAL A 170 -18.92 17.82 -20.23
N PHE A 171 -17.59 17.82 -20.07
CA PHE A 171 -16.79 19.06 -20.01
C PHE A 171 -15.91 19.31 -21.26
N HIS A 172 -15.85 18.38 -22.23
CA HIS A 172 -15.14 18.51 -23.52
C HIS A 172 -15.98 17.96 -24.69
N GLU A 173 -16.70 18.84 -25.39
CA GLU A 173 -17.46 18.49 -26.60
C GLU A 173 -16.59 18.29 -27.88
N VAL A 174 -15.29 17.96 -27.81
CA VAL A 174 -14.48 17.65 -29.01
C VAL A 174 -13.39 16.60 -28.74
N ALA A 175 -13.66 15.33 -29.10
CA ALA A 175 -12.77 14.36 -29.78
C ALA A 175 -13.10 12.90 -29.41
N THR A 176 -13.56 12.15 -30.41
CA THR A 176 -13.93 10.73 -30.41
C THR A 176 -12.77 9.74 -30.21
N TYR A 177 -13.01 8.65 -29.48
CA TYR A 177 -12.24 7.39 -29.54
C TYR A 177 -13.18 6.18 -29.66
N PRO A 178 -12.72 5.04 -30.23
CA PRO A 178 -13.58 3.93 -30.61
C PRO A 178 -14.07 3.11 -29.40
N GLU A 179 -15.31 2.65 -29.51
CA GLU A 179 -15.97 1.71 -28.61
C GLU A 179 -15.35 0.31 -28.70
N ASP A 180 -15.03 -0.29 -27.56
CA ASP A 180 -14.99 -1.75 -27.41
C ASP A 180 -16.21 -2.17 -26.57
N GLN A 181 -17.03 -3.03 -27.16
CA GLN A 181 -18.30 -3.53 -26.62
C GLN A 181 -18.08 -4.30 -25.32
N ILE A 182 -18.79 -3.89 -24.27
CA ILE A 182 -19.00 -4.69 -23.06
C ILE A 182 -20.46 -5.15 -23.09
N ASP A 183 -20.66 -6.47 -23.02
CA ASP A 183 -21.97 -7.14 -22.95
C ASP A 183 -22.74 -6.69 -21.70
N ASP A 184 -23.92 -6.10 -21.92
CA ASP A 184 -24.70 -5.30 -20.98
C ASP A 184 -25.84 -6.09 -20.30
N SER A 185 -25.71 -7.42 -20.23
CA SER A 185 -26.80 -8.31 -19.83
C SER A 185 -26.83 -8.75 -18.37
N ARG A 186 -25.93 -8.29 -17.49
CA ARG A 186 -25.83 -8.79 -16.10
C ARG A 186 -26.38 -7.81 -15.05
N ASP A 187 -27.42 -8.25 -14.35
CA ASP A 187 -28.04 -7.55 -13.21
C ASP A 187 -27.04 -7.48 -12.03
N SER A 188 -26.83 -6.29 -11.47
CA SER A 188 -25.90 -6.08 -10.33
C SER A 188 -26.67 -5.67 -9.08
N GLY A 189 -26.36 -6.29 -7.93
CA GLY A 189 -27.08 -6.14 -6.64
C GLY A 189 -26.91 -4.78 -5.94
N ILE A 190 -26.44 -3.75 -6.65
CA ILE A 190 -25.93 -2.48 -6.10
C ILE A 190 -27.02 -1.63 -5.39
N GLY A 191 -28.32 -1.93 -5.59
CA GLY A 191 -29.44 -1.15 -5.04
C GLY A 191 -30.21 -1.77 -3.85
N TYR A 192 -29.79 -2.93 -3.31
CA TYR A 192 -30.60 -3.72 -2.39
C TYR A 192 -30.94 -3.05 -1.05
N GLN A 193 -29.93 -2.57 -0.33
CA GLN A 193 -30.09 -1.95 0.99
C GLN A 193 -30.92 -0.66 0.90
N ALA A 194 -30.71 0.12 -0.15
CA ALA A 194 -31.43 1.36 -0.40
C ALA A 194 -32.93 1.13 -0.62
N LYS A 195 -33.26 0.07 -1.37
CA LYS A 195 -34.63 -0.35 -1.64
C LYS A 195 -35.29 -0.94 -0.41
N ALA A 196 -34.55 -1.67 0.44
CA ALA A 196 -35.03 -2.12 1.76
C ALA A 196 -35.34 -0.93 2.69
N VAL A 197 -34.40 0.02 2.83
CA VAL A 197 -34.57 1.23 3.66
C VAL A 197 -35.75 2.08 3.17
N ALA A 198 -35.87 2.30 1.86
CA ALA A 198 -36.98 3.06 1.29
C ALA A 198 -38.33 2.38 1.55
N ARG A 199 -38.39 1.05 1.56
CA ARG A 199 -39.60 0.27 1.90
C ARG A 199 -39.91 0.31 3.39
N PHE A 200 -38.89 0.30 4.24
CA PHE A 200 -39.04 0.47 5.69
C PHE A 200 -39.72 1.80 6.04
N TYR A 201 -39.20 2.90 5.52
CA TYR A 201 -39.83 4.21 5.71
C TYR A 201 -41.16 4.38 4.96
N ALA A 202 -41.48 3.50 4.01
CA ALA A 202 -42.78 3.45 3.37
C ALA A 202 -43.85 2.70 4.18
N GLY A 203 -43.48 2.07 5.31
CA GLY A 203 -44.37 1.19 6.06
C GLY A 203 -44.67 -0.12 5.33
N HIS A 204 -43.78 -0.54 4.44
CA HIS A 204 -43.90 -1.76 3.64
C HIS A 204 -42.92 -2.86 4.06
N SER A 205 -42.17 -2.65 5.14
CA SER A 205 -41.22 -3.60 5.72
C SER A 205 -41.80 -4.36 6.92
N GLU A 206 -41.10 -5.42 7.32
CA GLU A 206 -41.25 -5.98 8.66
C GLU A 206 -40.65 -5.03 9.74
N ARG A 207 -40.96 -5.27 11.02
CA ARG A 207 -40.42 -4.49 12.14
C ARG A 207 -38.97 -4.91 12.38
N LEU A 208 -38.08 -3.95 12.65
CA LEU A 208 -36.68 -4.26 13.00
C LEU A 208 -36.64 -5.21 14.22
N PRO A 209 -35.83 -6.28 14.19
CA PRO A 209 -35.68 -7.19 15.32
C PRO A 209 -34.97 -6.50 16.49
N ASP A 210 -35.48 -6.69 17.72
CA ASP A 210 -34.90 -6.12 18.94
C ASP A 210 -33.71 -6.94 19.51
N ILE A 211 -33.43 -8.15 19.01
CA ILE A 211 -32.68 -9.19 19.75
C ILE A 211 -31.37 -9.66 19.07
N GLU A 212 -31.21 -9.53 17.74
CA GLU A 212 -30.04 -10.08 17.00
C GLU A 212 -28.76 -9.23 17.10
N GLU A 213 -28.85 -7.95 17.46
CA GLU A 213 -27.66 -7.10 17.59
C GLU A 213 -26.73 -7.56 18.71
N GLN A 214 -27.28 -8.07 19.83
CA GLN A 214 -26.48 -8.51 20.98
C GLN A 214 -25.61 -9.75 20.68
N GLU A 215 -26.17 -10.77 20.03
CA GLU A 215 -25.45 -12.00 19.70
C GLU A 215 -24.32 -11.74 18.68
N ARG A 216 -24.56 -10.84 17.72
CA ARG A 216 -23.56 -10.45 16.72
C ARG A 216 -22.48 -9.54 17.31
N LEU A 217 -22.82 -8.66 18.26
CA LEU A 217 -21.85 -7.86 19.02
C LEU A 217 -20.97 -8.74 19.91
N GLU A 218 -21.54 -9.77 20.54
CA GLU A 218 -20.81 -10.76 21.36
C GLU A 218 -19.84 -11.59 20.51
N HIS A 219 -20.23 -11.96 19.30
CA HIS A 219 -19.41 -12.78 18.40
C HIS A 219 -18.32 -12.00 17.66
N LYS A 220 -18.64 -10.83 17.09
CA LYS A 220 -17.70 -10.05 16.25
C LYS A 220 -17.02 -8.89 17.00
N GLY A 221 -17.43 -8.60 18.23
CA GLY A 221 -16.93 -7.50 19.05
C GLY A 221 -17.37 -6.12 18.53
N PRO A 222 -17.26 -5.05 19.35
CA PRO A 222 -17.59 -3.68 18.95
C PRO A 222 -16.47 -3.05 18.10
N THR A 223 -16.10 -3.70 17.00
CA THR A 223 -15.02 -3.30 16.09
C THR A 223 -15.51 -3.31 14.64
N GLU A 224 -14.66 -2.93 13.68
CA GLU A 224 -15.01 -2.92 12.25
C GLU A 224 -15.47 -4.30 11.72
N LEU A 225 -15.11 -5.39 12.41
CA LEU A 225 -15.56 -6.75 12.14
C LEU A 225 -17.08 -6.91 12.28
N PHE A 226 -17.74 -6.14 13.15
CA PHE A 226 -19.21 -6.16 13.29
C PHE A 226 -19.92 -5.81 11.98
N HIS A 227 -19.31 -4.95 11.15
CA HIS A 227 -19.84 -4.50 9.87
C HIS A 227 -19.43 -5.39 8.68
N GLU A 228 -18.65 -6.45 8.91
CA GLU A 228 -18.24 -7.40 7.88
C GLU A 228 -19.37 -8.39 7.53
N ILE A 229 -19.72 -8.45 6.25
CA ILE A 229 -20.82 -9.27 5.70
C ILE A 229 -20.29 -10.59 5.12
N LYS A 230 -18.96 -10.77 5.06
CA LYS A 230 -18.33 -12.02 4.63
C LYS A 230 -18.20 -12.97 5.84
N PRO A 231 -18.44 -14.30 5.66
CA PRO A 231 -18.93 -15.01 4.47
C PRO A 231 -20.47 -15.05 4.33
N ASP A 232 -21.21 -14.39 5.21
CA ASP A 232 -22.66 -14.53 5.45
C ASP A 232 -23.55 -13.78 4.42
N PHE A 233 -23.14 -13.72 3.16
CA PHE A 233 -23.83 -12.91 2.13
C PHE A 233 -25.28 -13.36 1.87
N ALA A 234 -25.52 -14.67 1.81
CA ALA A 234 -26.86 -15.20 1.55
C ALA A 234 -27.82 -14.88 2.70
N GLU A 235 -27.34 -14.99 3.94
CA GLU A 235 -28.09 -14.66 5.15
C GLU A 235 -28.37 -13.16 5.22
N TYR A 236 -27.36 -12.33 4.95
CA TYR A 236 -27.51 -10.87 4.95
C TYR A 236 -28.49 -10.34 3.89
N TYR A 237 -28.38 -10.80 2.63
CA TYR A 237 -29.29 -10.39 1.56
C TYR A 237 -30.67 -11.05 1.68
N GLY A 238 -30.74 -12.25 2.24
CA GLY A 238 -31.98 -12.93 2.62
C GLY A 238 -32.75 -12.11 3.65
N TRP A 239 -32.09 -11.74 4.75
CA TRP A 239 -32.64 -10.85 5.77
C TRP A 239 -33.09 -9.50 5.19
N LEU A 240 -32.33 -8.87 4.30
CA LEU A 240 -32.77 -7.62 3.65
C LEU A 240 -34.04 -7.80 2.80
N THR A 241 -34.22 -8.99 2.22
CA THR A 241 -35.40 -9.33 1.42
C THR A 241 -36.62 -9.55 2.32
N GLU A 242 -36.42 -10.24 3.45
CA GLU A 242 -37.41 -10.43 4.51
C GLU A 242 -37.81 -9.10 5.15
N LEU A 243 -36.82 -8.29 5.56
CA LEU A 243 -37.02 -6.94 6.08
C LEU A 243 -37.80 -6.08 5.08
N ALA A 244 -37.49 -6.14 3.78
CA ALA A 244 -38.20 -5.37 2.76
C ALA A 244 -39.66 -5.81 2.52
N GLY A 245 -40.13 -6.90 3.14
CA GLY A 245 -41.50 -7.39 3.13
C GLY A 245 -41.95 -8.09 1.84
N GLU A 246 -42.96 -8.97 1.94
CA GLU A 246 -43.51 -9.74 0.82
C GLU A 246 -44.09 -8.82 -0.27
N GLY A 247 -43.29 -8.61 -1.32
CA GLY A 247 -43.79 -8.28 -2.65
C GLY A 247 -43.41 -9.42 -3.56
N LYS A 248 -44.23 -10.49 -3.63
CA LYS A 248 -44.12 -11.48 -4.71
C LYS A 248 -43.97 -10.73 -6.02
N CYS A 249 -43.00 -11.16 -6.81
CA CYS A 249 -42.50 -10.50 -8.02
C CYS A 249 -43.58 -10.37 -9.11
N VAL A 250 -44.58 -9.54 -8.85
CA VAL A 250 -45.60 -9.11 -9.77
C VAL A 250 -45.46 -7.58 -9.77
N ASP A 251 -45.14 -7.03 -10.93
CA ASP A 251 -44.87 -5.61 -11.21
C ASP A 251 -43.44 -5.06 -10.92
N GLY A 252 -42.45 -5.92 -10.65
CA GLY A 252 -41.03 -5.52 -10.64
C GLY A 252 -40.57 -4.67 -9.44
N LEU A 253 -41.42 -4.51 -8.42
CA LEU A 253 -41.15 -3.66 -7.26
C LEU A 253 -40.52 -4.41 -6.07
N GLY A 254 -40.44 -5.74 -6.08
CA GLY A 254 -39.79 -6.57 -5.04
C GLY A 254 -38.26 -6.51 -5.07
N LEU A 255 -37.61 -6.77 -3.93
CA LEU A 255 -36.21 -7.20 -3.94
C LEU A 255 -36.17 -8.62 -4.53
N PRO A 256 -35.33 -8.90 -5.54
CA PRO A 256 -35.22 -10.26 -6.04
C PRO A 256 -34.70 -11.23 -4.96
N GLU A 257 -34.72 -12.53 -5.22
CA GLU A 257 -34.07 -13.49 -4.31
C GLU A 257 -32.55 -13.44 -4.55
N PHE A 258 -31.75 -13.40 -3.48
CA PHE A 258 -30.29 -13.39 -3.59
C PHE A 258 -29.84 -14.54 -4.48
N GLN A 259 -29.14 -14.21 -5.57
CA GLN A 259 -28.60 -15.22 -6.46
C GLN A 259 -27.10 -15.41 -6.18
N PRO A 260 -26.63 -16.64 -5.95
CA PRO A 260 -25.20 -16.92 -5.75
C PRO A 260 -24.32 -16.38 -6.88
N HIS A 261 -24.85 -16.37 -8.11
CA HIS A 261 -24.13 -15.84 -9.27
C HIS A 261 -23.96 -14.31 -9.28
N TRP A 262 -24.59 -13.55 -8.38
CA TRP A 262 -24.30 -12.12 -8.18
C TRP A 262 -22.99 -11.93 -7.43
N VAL A 263 -22.76 -12.77 -6.41
CA VAL A 263 -21.43 -12.90 -5.82
C VAL A 263 -20.47 -13.37 -6.89
N ASP A 264 -20.83 -14.33 -7.75
CA ASP A 264 -19.98 -14.73 -8.86
C ASP A 264 -19.86 -13.68 -9.98
N SER A 265 -20.75 -12.70 -10.15
CA SER A 265 -20.62 -11.62 -11.15
C SER A 265 -19.70 -10.50 -10.64
N ASP A 266 -19.85 -10.12 -9.38
CA ASP A 266 -18.95 -9.18 -8.70
C ASP A 266 -17.58 -9.81 -8.43
N LEU A 267 -17.55 -11.11 -8.10
CA LEU A 267 -16.34 -11.92 -8.07
C LEU A 267 -15.89 -12.37 -9.46
N GLU A 268 -16.70 -12.33 -10.54
CA GLU A 268 -16.25 -12.65 -11.90
C GLU A 268 -15.40 -11.54 -12.44
N ILE A 269 -15.62 -10.29 -12.03
CA ILE A 269 -14.62 -9.24 -12.25
C ILE A 269 -13.34 -9.57 -11.48
N LEU A 270 -13.42 -10.13 -10.27
CA LEU A 270 -12.24 -10.54 -9.50
C LEU A 270 -11.59 -11.83 -10.01
N SER A 271 -12.36 -12.73 -10.63
CA SER A 271 -12.01 -14.05 -11.16
C SER A 271 -11.56 -13.95 -12.61
N ALA A 272 -12.14 -13.06 -13.42
CA ALA A 272 -11.64 -12.58 -14.71
C ALA A 272 -10.43 -11.68 -14.51
N LYS A 273 -10.35 -10.87 -13.45
CA LYS A 273 -9.10 -10.20 -13.04
C LYS A 273 -8.12 -11.18 -12.45
N SER A 274 -8.52 -12.30 -11.85
CA SER A 274 -7.63 -13.37 -11.41
C SER A 274 -7.15 -14.19 -12.60
N LYS A 275 -7.99 -14.47 -13.60
CA LYS A 275 -7.64 -15.12 -14.87
C LYS A 275 -6.78 -14.20 -15.72
N TYR A 276 -7.09 -12.91 -15.81
CA TYR A 276 -6.29 -11.84 -16.44
C TYR A 276 -5.01 -11.55 -15.65
N ARG A 277 -5.03 -11.61 -14.31
CA ARG A 277 -3.82 -11.60 -13.48
C ARG A 277 -3.04 -12.87 -13.69
N VAL A 278 -3.64 -14.04 -13.88
CA VAL A 278 -2.95 -15.29 -14.21
C VAL A 278 -2.39 -15.21 -15.63
N THR A 279 -3.03 -14.52 -16.58
CA THR A 279 -2.48 -14.24 -17.93
C THR A 279 -1.42 -13.13 -17.94
N LEU A 280 -1.49 -12.18 -17.02
CA LEU A 280 -0.45 -11.15 -16.78
C LEU A 280 0.71 -11.68 -15.93
N ARG A 281 0.47 -12.66 -15.04
CA ARG A 281 1.45 -13.33 -14.16
C ARG A 281 2.08 -14.55 -14.84
N SER A 282 1.44 -15.12 -15.87
CA SER A 282 2.07 -16.08 -16.79
C SER A 282 3.10 -15.40 -17.70
N ARG A 283 3.08 -14.05 -17.79
CA ARG A 283 4.24 -13.27 -18.23
C ARG A 283 5.22 -13.16 -17.05
N ARG A 284 6.13 -14.12 -16.98
CA ARG A 284 7.20 -14.30 -15.98
C ARG A 284 8.28 -13.20 -16.00
N GLU A 285 7.88 -11.94 -16.05
CA GLU A 285 8.85 -10.83 -16.18
C GLU A 285 8.40 -9.67 -15.30
N TYR A 286 9.26 -9.28 -14.37
CA TYR A 286 9.17 -7.92 -13.82
C TYR A 286 9.25 -6.94 -14.99
N LYS A 287 8.32 -5.98 -15.07
CA LYS A 287 8.32 -4.94 -16.11
C LYS A 287 8.39 -3.59 -15.45
N SER A 288 9.50 -2.90 -15.66
CA SER A 288 9.57 -1.48 -15.36
C SER A 288 8.74 -0.71 -16.39
N GLN A 289 8.10 0.38 -15.96
CA GLN A 289 7.40 1.29 -16.86
C GLN A 289 8.37 1.98 -17.85
N PHE A 290 9.65 2.08 -17.47
CA PHE A 290 10.72 2.66 -18.28
C PHE A 290 11.94 1.74 -18.30
N PRO A 291 12.71 1.67 -19.41
CA PRO A 291 13.95 0.89 -19.44
C PRO A 291 14.90 1.32 -18.32
N THR A 292 15.46 0.35 -17.61
CA THR A 292 16.50 0.58 -16.60
C THR A 292 17.87 0.35 -17.22
N PRO A 293 18.95 1.04 -16.75
CA PRO A 293 20.27 0.95 -17.39
C PRO A 293 20.82 -0.47 -17.44
N THR A 294 20.60 -1.24 -16.38
CA THR A 294 21.06 -2.63 -16.24
C THR A 294 20.09 -3.65 -16.86
N GLY A 295 18.94 -3.20 -17.36
CA GLY A 295 17.83 -4.07 -17.74
C GLY A 295 17.12 -4.73 -16.56
N ASN A 296 17.58 -4.53 -15.31
CA ASN A 296 16.89 -5.01 -14.13
C ASN A 296 15.69 -4.10 -13.82
N PRO A 297 14.45 -4.61 -13.91
CA PRO A 297 13.22 -3.82 -13.75
C PRO A 297 12.93 -3.34 -12.33
N ALA A 298 13.61 -3.89 -11.31
CA ALA A 298 13.55 -3.41 -9.92
C ALA A 298 14.69 -2.42 -9.59
N ASP A 299 15.41 -1.96 -10.62
CA ASP A 299 16.62 -1.14 -10.46
C ASP A 299 16.54 0.19 -11.24
N PRO A 300 15.61 1.09 -10.88
CA PRO A 300 15.50 2.40 -11.52
C PRO A 300 16.69 3.30 -11.19
N THR A 301 16.93 4.31 -12.04
CA THR A 301 17.87 5.40 -11.75
C THR A 301 17.32 6.35 -10.69
N LEU A 302 18.20 7.14 -10.08
CA LEU A 302 17.79 8.28 -9.27
C LEU A 302 17.01 9.31 -10.11
N THR A 303 16.12 10.06 -9.45
CA THR A 303 15.49 11.24 -10.03
C THR A 303 16.50 12.39 -10.11
N SER A 304 16.20 13.45 -10.87
CA SER A 304 17.03 14.66 -10.88
C SER A 304 17.18 15.31 -9.49
N HIS A 305 16.19 15.11 -8.61
CA HIS A 305 16.28 15.54 -7.22
C HIS A 305 17.23 14.62 -6.41
N GLY A 306 17.13 13.30 -6.57
CA GLY A 306 18.04 12.35 -5.92
C GLY A 306 19.50 12.52 -6.34
N VAL A 307 19.76 12.92 -7.59
CA VAL A 307 21.11 13.27 -8.07
C VAL A 307 21.64 14.54 -7.40
N ARG A 308 20.79 15.51 -7.05
CA ARG A 308 21.24 16.68 -6.27
C ARG A 308 21.58 16.28 -4.84
N GLN A 309 20.76 15.44 -4.21
CA GLN A 309 21.04 14.92 -2.88
C GLN A 309 22.35 14.12 -2.83
N SER A 310 22.70 13.37 -3.88
CA SER A 310 24.00 12.67 -3.93
C SER A 310 25.20 13.61 -4.03
N LEU A 311 25.05 14.77 -4.67
CA LEU A 311 26.08 15.81 -4.70
C LEU A 311 26.25 16.48 -3.33
N GLU A 312 25.14 16.79 -2.65
CA GLU A 312 25.17 17.35 -1.28
C GLU A 312 25.79 16.35 -0.27
N LEU A 313 25.46 15.06 -0.40
CA LEU A 313 26.12 13.99 0.36
C LEU A 313 27.63 13.95 0.09
N ALA A 314 28.06 14.12 -1.17
CA ALA A 314 29.48 14.17 -1.51
C ALA A 314 30.19 15.35 -0.86
N GLU A 315 29.60 16.55 -0.91
CA GLU A 315 30.12 17.75 -0.25
C GLU A 315 30.29 17.52 1.26
N HIS A 316 29.31 16.90 1.91
CA HIS A 316 29.39 16.53 3.32
C HIS A 316 30.52 15.53 3.59
N LEU A 317 30.59 14.43 2.85
CA LEU A 317 31.60 13.38 3.07
C LEU A 317 33.05 13.85 2.83
N VAL A 318 33.27 14.86 1.99
CA VAL A 318 34.61 15.46 1.78
C VAL A 318 34.91 16.64 2.71
N SER A 319 33.93 17.11 3.49
CA SER A 319 34.08 18.28 4.37
C SER A 319 35.08 18.02 5.50
N PRO A 320 35.83 19.01 6.01
CA PRO A 320 36.77 18.80 7.11
C PRO A 320 36.13 18.23 8.39
N GLU A 321 34.84 18.52 8.61
CA GLU A 321 34.08 18.12 9.80
C GLU A 321 33.72 16.63 9.79
N PHE A 322 33.55 16.03 8.61
CA PHE A 322 33.26 14.61 8.49
C PHE A 322 34.54 13.77 8.70
N SER A 323 34.69 13.18 9.88
CA SER A 323 35.88 12.41 10.26
C SER A 323 35.53 11.23 11.18
N PRO A 324 36.20 10.07 11.05
CA PRO A 324 37.23 9.74 10.06
C PRO A 324 36.66 9.55 8.65
N LYS A 325 37.50 9.75 7.63
CA LYS A 325 37.13 9.48 6.24
C LYS A 325 37.00 7.96 5.98
N PRO A 326 36.20 7.54 4.97
CA PRO A 326 36.10 6.14 4.62
C PRO A 326 37.46 5.52 4.30
N PHE A 327 37.78 4.42 4.99
CA PHE A 327 38.94 3.58 4.74
C PHE A 327 38.64 2.52 3.67
N ARG A 328 37.40 2.01 3.68
CA ARG A 328 36.81 1.11 2.67
C ARG A 328 35.38 1.54 2.37
N ILE A 329 34.92 1.22 1.17
CA ILE A 329 33.56 1.53 0.71
C ILE A 329 32.90 0.26 0.19
N TYR A 330 31.73 -0.06 0.73
CA TYR A 330 30.87 -1.15 0.27
C TYR A 330 29.56 -0.59 -0.27
N SER A 331 29.02 -1.24 -1.29
CA SER A 331 27.71 -0.87 -1.84
C SER A 331 26.89 -2.10 -2.19
N SER A 332 25.58 -1.97 -1.99
CA SER A 332 24.61 -2.78 -2.70
C SER A 332 24.87 -2.70 -4.22
N PRO A 333 24.72 -3.80 -4.97
CA PRO A 333 24.92 -3.86 -6.41
C PRO A 333 23.82 -3.19 -7.24
N PHE A 334 22.74 -2.68 -6.62
CA PHE A 334 21.69 -1.96 -7.35
C PHE A 334 22.20 -0.60 -7.83
N TYR A 335 21.90 -0.27 -9.08
CA TYR A 335 22.33 0.94 -9.79
C TYR A 335 22.12 2.22 -8.97
N ARG A 336 20.95 2.36 -8.33
CA ARG A 336 20.64 3.54 -7.52
C ARG A 336 21.62 3.77 -6.37
N CYS A 337 22.11 2.71 -5.70
CA CYS A 337 23.08 2.84 -4.60
C CYS A 337 24.42 3.35 -5.12
N LEU A 338 24.90 2.78 -6.23
CA LEU A 338 26.16 3.19 -6.86
C LEU A 338 26.06 4.62 -7.39
N GLN A 339 24.94 4.99 -7.99
CA GLN A 339 24.69 6.37 -8.43
C GLN A 339 24.63 7.35 -7.26
N THR A 340 24.14 6.93 -6.09
CA THR A 340 24.11 7.77 -4.88
C THR A 340 25.51 8.08 -4.35
N ILE A 341 26.42 7.11 -4.32
CA ILE A 341 27.77 7.34 -3.77
C ILE A 341 28.80 7.78 -4.81
N GLN A 342 28.50 7.67 -6.11
CA GLN A 342 29.46 7.99 -7.16
C GLN A 342 30.15 9.35 -6.97
N PRO A 343 29.42 10.47 -6.74
CA PRO A 343 30.07 11.76 -6.60
C PRO A 343 30.97 11.83 -5.36
N SER A 344 30.57 11.19 -4.26
CA SER A 344 31.35 11.15 -3.02
C SER A 344 32.65 10.38 -3.19
N VAL A 345 32.60 9.21 -3.84
CA VAL A 345 33.79 8.38 -4.07
C VAL A 345 34.75 9.05 -5.04
N GLU A 346 34.25 9.63 -6.13
CA GLU A 346 35.08 10.36 -7.09
C GLU A 346 35.81 11.54 -6.43
N ALA A 347 35.10 12.34 -5.63
CA ALA A 347 35.69 13.46 -4.91
C ALA A 347 36.71 13.00 -3.85
N LEU A 348 36.44 11.90 -3.13
CA LEU A 348 37.41 11.32 -2.18
C LEU A 348 38.65 10.79 -2.90
N LYS A 349 38.51 10.12 -4.05
CA LYS A 349 39.63 9.62 -4.86
C LYS A 349 40.48 10.77 -5.39
N GLU A 350 39.85 11.82 -5.90
CA GLU A 350 40.56 13.02 -6.38
C GLU A 350 41.41 13.64 -5.28
N ARG A 351 40.84 13.81 -4.08
CA ARG A 351 41.57 14.37 -2.92
C ARG A 351 42.68 13.43 -2.43
N HIS A 352 42.42 12.12 -2.37
CA HIS A 352 43.42 11.13 -1.96
C HIS A 352 44.64 11.13 -2.90
N ASN A 353 44.42 11.31 -4.20
CA ASN A 353 45.49 11.33 -5.20
C ASN A 353 46.23 12.67 -5.29
N SER A 354 45.54 13.78 -5.03
CA SER A 354 46.06 15.14 -5.31
C SER A 354 46.61 15.85 -4.08
N THR A 355 46.26 15.41 -2.87
CA THR A 355 46.56 16.13 -1.62
C THR A 355 47.09 15.16 -0.56
N PRO A 356 48.14 15.53 0.21
CA PRO A 356 48.67 14.67 1.27
C PRO A 356 47.62 14.25 2.31
N SER A 357 47.77 13.04 2.86
CA SER A 357 46.86 12.48 3.88
C SER A 357 46.70 13.36 5.12
N SER A 358 47.76 14.10 5.50
CA SER A 358 47.75 15.03 6.63
C SER A 358 46.76 16.19 6.48
N GLU A 359 46.42 16.57 5.23
CA GLU A 359 45.52 17.68 4.94
C GLU A 359 44.10 17.21 4.59
N THR A 360 43.97 16.00 4.02
CA THR A 360 42.66 15.45 3.63
C THR A 360 41.97 14.70 4.76
N GLY A 361 42.71 14.21 5.75
CA GLY A 361 42.20 13.27 6.75
C GLY A 361 41.89 11.88 6.19
N ILE A 362 42.22 11.61 4.92
CA ILE A 362 42.06 10.30 4.30
C ILE A 362 43.29 9.45 4.65
N ASP A 363 43.05 8.25 5.16
CA ASP A 363 44.12 7.33 5.51
C ASP A 363 45.00 6.99 4.30
N ARG A 364 46.33 6.87 4.51
CA ARG A 364 47.27 6.59 3.42
C ARG A 364 47.05 5.23 2.75
N ASN A 365 46.45 4.28 3.47
CA ASN A 365 46.14 2.94 2.98
C ASN A 365 44.64 2.78 2.66
N ALA A 366 43.90 3.89 2.56
CA ALA A 366 42.51 3.85 2.13
C ALA A 366 42.42 3.30 0.70
N ASP A 367 41.45 2.42 0.48
CA ASP A 367 41.09 1.90 -0.83
C ASP A 367 39.65 2.32 -1.07
N LEU A 368 39.50 3.23 -2.02
CA LEU A 368 38.25 3.89 -2.33
C LEU A 368 37.55 3.26 -3.54
N ASP A 369 38.11 2.20 -4.14
CA ASP A 369 37.36 1.38 -5.09
C ASP A 369 36.20 0.70 -4.37
N VAL A 370 34.98 0.88 -4.89
CA VAL A 370 33.78 0.37 -4.24
C VAL A 370 33.74 -1.15 -4.34
N ARG A 371 33.59 -1.81 -3.19
CA ARG A 371 33.42 -3.24 -3.06
C ARG A 371 31.93 -3.58 -3.14
N ILE A 372 31.55 -4.36 -4.14
CA ILE A 372 30.16 -4.80 -4.31
C ILE A 372 29.85 -5.91 -3.30
N GLU A 373 28.80 -5.72 -2.49
CA GLU A 373 28.33 -6.73 -1.53
C GLU A 373 26.83 -6.97 -1.68
N ASN A 374 26.47 -8.21 -2.00
CA ASN A 374 25.09 -8.61 -2.27
C ASN A 374 24.30 -8.78 -0.98
N GLY A 375 24.94 -9.10 0.15
CA GLY A 375 24.29 -9.25 1.44
C GLY A 375 23.69 -7.95 2.01
N VAL A 376 24.12 -6.79 1.50
CA VAL A 376 23.54 -5.48 1.79
C VAL A 376 22.57 -4.98 0.71
N GLY A 377 22.23 -5.85 -0.25
CA GLY A 377 21.30 -5.58 -1.35
C GLY A 377 19.87 -5.34 -0.89
N GLU A 378 18.98 -5.01 -1.84
CA GLU A 378 17.58 -4.72 -1.56
C GLU A 378 16.87 -5.88 -0.82
N TRP A 379 15.82 -5.53 -0.09
CA TRP A 379 14.91 -6.52 0.49
C TRP A 379 13.70 -6.76 -0.41
N PHE A 380 13.38 -8.03 -0.62
CA PHE A 380 12.13 -8.45 -1.23
C PHE A 380 11.41 -9.39 -0.26
N GLY A 381 10.13 -9.12 0.01
CA GLY A 381 9.30 -10.00 0.83
C GLY A 381 9.15 -11.41 0.21
N PRO A 382 8.88 -12.43 1.02
CA PRO A 382 8.92 -13.82 0.58
C PRO A 382 7.84 -14.14 -0.47
N THR A 383 8.18 -15.00 -1.42
CA THR A 383 7.23 -15.52 -2.42
C THR A 383 7.54 -16.96 -2.86
N SER A 384 6.50 -17.80 -2.91
CA SER A 384 6.59 -19.16 -3.47
C SER A 384 6.19 -19.28 -4.96
N PHE A 385 5.99 -18.16 -5.70
CA PHE A 385 5.53 -18.20 -7.10
C PHE A 385 6.46 -17.61 -8.18
N PHE A 386 7.40 -16.72 -7.85
CA PHE A 386 8.34 -16.13 -8.82
C PHE A 386 9.69 -15.83 -8.19
N ASP A 387 10.70 -15.55 -9.02
CA ASP A 387 12.02 -15.12 -8.56
C ASP A 387 12.16 -13.61 -8.70
N HIS A 388 12.62 -12.95 -7.64
CA HIS A 388 13.01 -11.56 -7.67
C HIS A 388 14.24 -11.36 -8.57
N PRO A 389 14.33 -10.24 -9.30
CA PRO A 389 15.42 -10.00 -10.22
C PRO A 389 16.72 -9.79 -9.44
N SER A 390 17.72 -10.63 -9.72
CA SER A 390 19.06 -10.46 -9.17
C SER A 390 19.72 -9.20 -9.75
N PRO A 391 20.53 -8.50 -8.95
CA PRO A 391 21.26 -7.33 -9.42
C PRO A 391 22.30 -7.70 -10.48
N ALA A 392 22.76 -6.71 -11.25
CA ALA A 392 23.75 -6.90 -12.31
C ALA A 392 25.12 -7.33 -11.75
N SER A 393 25.96 -7.96 -12.59
CA SER A 393 27.31 -8.35 -12.18
C SER A 393 28.23 -7.12 -12.05
N PRO A 394 29.31 -7.20 -11.26
CA PRO A 394 30.29 -6.13 -11.17
C PRO A 394 30.85 -5.69 -12.53
N GLY A 395 31.09 -6.62 -13.45
CA GLY A 395 31.51 -6.33 -14.81
C GLY A 395 30.48 -5.50 -15.60
N THR A 396 29.18 -5.81 -15.49
CA THR A 396 28.13 -4.97 -16.08
C THR A 396 28.10 -3.59 -15.42
N LEU A 397 28.14 -3.53 -14.09
CA LEU A 397 28.12 -2.27 -13.32
C LEU A 397 29.31 -1.36 -13.66
N LYS A 398 30.50 -1.92 -13.92
CA LYS A 398 31.68 -1.18 -14.35
C LYS A 398 31.48 -0.45 -15.68
N THR A 399 30.67 -0.99 -16.59
CA THR A 399 30.37 -0.29 -17.85
C THR A 399 29.56 0.99 -17.63
N HIS A 400 28.79 1.04 -16.54
CA HIS A 400 28.01 2.20 -16.13
C HIS A 400 28.77 3.13 -15.17
N PHE A 401 29.62 2.58 -14.30
CA PHE A 401 30.36 3.31 -13.26
C PHE A 401 31.88 3.04 -13.36
N PRO A 402 32.54 3.47 -14.46
CA PRO A 402 33.93 3.10 -14.74
C PRO A 402 34.94 3.65 -13.74
N THR A 403 34.61 4.74 -13.04
CA THR A 403 35.44 5.42 -12.03
C THR A 403 35.27 4.86 -10.63
N LEU A 404 34.18 4.11 -10.39
CA LEU A 404 33.76 3.73 -9.05
C LEU A 404 34.39 2.41 -8.58
N LEU A 405 34.38 1.41 -9.46
CA LEU A 405 34.90 0.07 -9.19
C LEU A 405 36.36 -0.07 -9.64
N ALA A 406 37.05 -1.09 -9.13
CA ALA A 406 38.38 -1.47 -9.58
C ALA A 406 38.45 -1.76 -11.09
N SER A 407 39.67 -1.74 -11.66
CA SER A 407 39.88 -2.01 -13.09
C SER A 407 39.38 -3.39 -13.53
N ASP A 408 39.61 -4.41 -12.69
CA ASP A 408 39.03 -5.74 -12.82
C ASP A 408 38.11 -6.03 -11.62
N PRO A 409 36.83 -5.62 -11.70
CA PRO A 409 35.90 -5.72 -10.58
C PRO A 409 35.48 -7.18 -10.29
N GLU A 410 35.57 -8.08 -11.28
CA GLU A 410 35.19 -9.49 -11.10
C GLU A 410 36.28 -10.27 -10.33
N ALA A 411 37.56 -9.95 -10.54
CA ALA A 411 38.66 -10.57 -9.80
C ALA A 411 38.57 -10.33 -8.29
N ASN A 412 38.01 -9.19 -7.87
CA ASN A 412 37.87 -8.80 -6.47
C ASN A 412 36.45 -9.06 -5.91
N TYR A 413 35.54 -9.60 -6.73
CA TYR A 413 34.16 -9.84 -6.33
C TYR A 413 34.03 -11.17 -5.59
N ASN A 414 33.90 -11.07 -4.27
CA ASN A 414 33.74 -12.21 -3.38
C ASN A 414 32.74 -11.84 -2.26
N PRO A 415 31.43 -11.71 -2.58
CA PRO A 415 30.43 -11.37 -1.58
C PRO A 415 30.32 -12.47 -0.53
N HIS A 416 29.84 -12.15 0.66
CA HIS A 416 29.70 -13.16 1.73
C HIS A 416 28.59 -14.16 1.44
N LEU A 417 27.49 -13.64 0.90
CA LEU A 417 26.33 -14.42 0.51
C LEU A 417 25.61 -13.76 -0.67
N LEU A 418 24.82 -14.55 -1.39
CA LEU A 418 23.83 -14.07 -2.33
C LEU A 418 22.44 -14.25 -1.70
N PRO A 419 21.65 -13.17 -1.52
CA PRO A 419 20.29 -13.25 -0.97
C PRO A 419 19.40 -14.21 -1.77
N SER A 420 18.40 -14.79 -1.11
CA SER A 420 17.43 -15.65 -1.78
C SER A 420 16.67 -14.88 -2.86
N THR A 421 16.58 -15.46 -4.06
CA THR A 421 15.70 -14.92 -5.12
C THR A 421 14.22 -15.13 -4.80
N ARG A 422 13.90 -15.87 -3.73
CA ARG A 422 12.53 -16.12 -3.25
C ARG A 422 12.04 -15.11 -2.23
N GLY A 423 12.84 -14.09 -1.94
CA GLY A 423 12.54 -13.12 -0.90
C GLY A 423 12.76 -13.69 0.49
N GLU A 424 12.57 -12.84 1.48
CA GLU A 424 13.02 -13.06 2.86
C GLU A 424 11.97 -12.48 3.81
N THR A 425 11.65 -13.17 4.90
CA THR A 425 10.91 -12.53 6.01
C THR A 425 11.73 -11.40 6.63
N ILE A 426 11.11 -10.55 7.46
CA ILE A 426 11.83 -9.51 8.18
C ILE A 426 12.95 -10.12 9.04
N ALA A 427 12.69 -11.21 9.76
CA ALA A 427 13.71 -11.91 10.56
C ALA A 427 14.88 -12.42 9.70
N GLN A 428 14.58 -13.05 8.55
CA GLN A 428 15.61 -13.56 7.64
C GLN A 428 16.44 -12.43 7.01
N LEU A 429 15.85 -11.27 6.73
CA LEU A 429 16.59 -10.08 6.30
C LEU A 429 17.60 -9.64 7.36
N HIS A 430 17.23 -9.63 8.65
CA HIS A 430 18.15 -9.28 9.72
C HIS A 430 19.30 -10.28 9.81
N ASP A 431 19.03 -11.58 9.77
CA ASP A 431 20.06 -12.61 9.80
C ASP A 431 21.00 -12.56 8.60
N ARG A 432 20.47 -12.24 7.41
CA ARG A 432 21.26 -11.98 6.20
C ARG A 432 22.20 -10.80 6.39
N VAL A 433 21.68 -9.66 6.84
CA VAL A 433 22.45 -8.44 7.05
C VAL A 433 23.49 -8.63 8.17
N ALA A 434 23.14 -9.33 9.25
CA ALA A 434 24.06 -9.68 10.32
C ALA A 434 25.22 -10.54 9.81
N THR A 435 24.92 -11.54 9.00
CA THR A 435 25.92 -12.42 8.38
C THR A 435 26.86 -11.64 7.46
N ALA A 436 26.31 -10.77 6.61
CA ALA A 436 27.10 -9.95 5.69
C ALA A 436 27.99 -8.95 6.44
N LEU A 437 27.45 -8.23 7.43
CA LEU A 437 28.21 -7.28 8.23
C LEU A 437 29.29 -7.93 9.06
N ALA A 438 29.02 -9.08 9.70
CA ALA A 438 30.04 -9.81 10.47
C ALA A 438 31.23 -10.19 9.58
N GLY A 439 30.97 -10.66 8.36
CA GLY A 439 31.99 -10.98 7.37
C GLY A 439 32.77 -9.75 6.87
N ILE A 440 32.07 -8.68 6.46
CA ILE A 440 32.71 -7.41 6.05
C ILE A 440 33.61 -6.88 7.16
N ILE A 441 33.12 -6.88 8.40
CA ILE A 441 33.87 -6.40 9.55
C ILE A 441 35.11 -7.27 9.79
N ALA A 442 34.97 -8.60 9.74
CA ALA A 442 36.10 -9.52 9.93
C ALA A 442 37.18 -9.35 8.85
N ASP A 443 36.78 -9.17 7.58
CA ASP A 443 37.68 -8.89 6.47
C ASP A 443 38.46 -7.59 6.72
N VAL A 444 37.75 -6.51 7.04
CA VAL A 444 38.36 -5.19 7.22
C VAL A 444 39.24 -5.16 8.48
N ASP A 445 38.83 -5.82 9.56
CA ASP A 445 39.66 -5.97 10.77
C ASP A 445 40.97 -6.71 10.43
N ALA A 446 40.90 -7.81 9.68
CA ALA A 446 42.10 -8.55 9.27
C ALA A 446 43.03 -7.72 8.35
N GLU A 447 42.46 -6.92 7.44
CA GLU A 447 43.22 -5.97 6.61
C GLU A 447 43.91 -4.90 7.48
N ILE A 448 43.19 -4.32 8.43
CA ILE A 448 43.74 -3.31 9.34
C ILE A 448 44.86 -3.90 10.19
N ASP A 449 44.65 -5.07 10.77
CA ASP A 449 45.66 -5.77 11.59
C ASP A 449 46.93 -6.04 10.79
N ALA A 450 46.80 -6.52 9.55
CA ALA A 450 47.93 -6.77 8.67
C ALA A 450 48.70 -5.47 8.31
N LEU A 451 47.97 -4.38 8.06
CA LEU A 451 48.56 -3.08 7.74
C LEU A 451 49.23 -2.43 8.96
N GLU A 452 48.63 -2.56 10.16
CA GLU A 452 49.09 -1.91 11.39
C GLU A 452 50.10 -2.73 12.19
N ALA A 453 50.25 -4.03 11.92
CA ALA A 453 51.25 -4.89 12.54
C ALA A 453 52.69 -4.32 12.50
N PRO A 454 53.19 -3.78 11.37
CA PRO A 454 54.51 -3.13 11.33
C PRO A 454 54.51 -1.67 11.83
N GLN A 455 53.36 -1.07 12.13
CA GLN A 455 53.23 0.36 12.42
C GLN A 455 53.29 0.67 13.93
N PRO A 456 54.05 1.70 14.35
CA PRO A 456 53.97 2.22 15.71
C PRO A 456 52.54 2.67 16.08
N PRO A 457 52.08 2.52 17.34
CA PRO A 457 50.75 2.95 17.74
C PRO A 457 50.43 4.42 17.45
N ALA A 458 51.45 5.30 17.45
CA ALA A 458 51.29 6.72 17.15
C ALA A 458 50.98 7.03 15.67
N GLU A 459 51.23 6.08 14.75
CA GLU A 459 50.93 6.23 13.33
C GLU A 459 49.57 5.63 12.93
N ARG A 460 48.92 4.90 13.84
CA ARG A 460 47.61 4.28 13.61
C ARG A 460 46.52 5.34 13.60
N THR A 461 45.55 5.17 12.73
CA THR A 461 44.45 6.12 12.53
C THR A 461 43.11 5.46 12.81
N SER A 462 42.10 6.27 13.13
CA SER A 462 40.73 5.76 13.21
C SER A 462 40.22 5.38 11.82
N LYS A 463 39.57 4.22 11.70
CA LYS A 463 39.08 3.68 10.43
C LYS A 463 37.55 3.76 10.39
N ALA A 464 36.99 4.05 9.21
CA ALA A 464 35.57 3.97 8.95
C ALA A 464 35.28 3.13 7.70
N ILE A 465 34.15 2.43 7.71
CA ILE A 465 33.61 1.75 6.53
C ILE A 465 32.37 2.54 6.10
N LEU A 466 32.32 2.97 4.85
CA LEU A 466 31.11 3.55 4.27
C LEU A 466 30.31 2.43 3.58
N ILE A 467 29.03 2.27 3.93
CA ILE A 467 28.14 1.28 3.32
C ILE A 467 26.94 2.00 2.71
N CYS A 468 26.68 1.80 1.41
CA CYS A 468 25.47 2.28 0.75
C CYS A 468 24.49 1.13 0.47
N ALA A 469 23.26 1.28 0.95
CA ALA A 469 22.21 0.26 0.86
C ALA A 469 20.82 0.88 0.67
N HIS A 470 19.76 0.14 1.02
CA HIS A 470 18.36 0.54 0.90
C HIS A 470 17.71 0.66 2.28
N ALA A 471 16.52 1.27 2.36
CA ALA A 471 15.85 1.55 3.63
C ALA A 471 15.73 0.32 4.55
N ALA A 472 15.14 -0.79 4.07
CA ALA A 472 14.95 -1.99 4.88
C ALA A 472 16.28 -2.62 5.35
N PRO A 473 17.28 -2.86 4.46
CA PRO A 473 18.63 -3.26 4.90
C PRO A 473 19.27 -2.29 5.89
N LEU A 474 19.08 -0.98 5.76
CA LEU A 474 19.68 0.01 6.67
C LEU A 474 19.05 -0.02 8.08
N ILE A 475 17.73 -0.22 8.20
CA ILE A 475 17.10 -0.47 9.52
C ILE A 475 17.64 -1.78 10.11
N ALA A 476 17.68 -2.84 9.31
CA ALA A 476 18.22 -4.12 9.74
C ALA A 476 19.68 -4.00 10.19
N MET A 477 20.51 -3.21 9.48
CA MET A 477 21.88 -2.90 9.90
C MET A 477 21.91 -2.24 11.28
N GLY A 478 21.06 -1.23 11.53
CA GLY A 478 20.98 -0.57 12.83
C GLY A 478 20.67 -1.54 13.96
N ARG A 479 19.65 -2.38 13.78
CA ARG A 479 19.24 -3.40 14.75
C ARG A 479 20.32 -4.45 14.98
N VAL A 480 20.96 -4.96 13.92
CA VAL A 480 21.98 -6.01 14.06
C VAL A 480 23.35 -5.51 14.53
N LEU A 481 23.68 -4.24 14.28
CA LEU A 481 24.88 -3.59 14.82
C LEU A 481 24.75 -3.32 16.32
N THR A 482 23.57 -2.83 16.74
CA THR A 482 23.30 -2.54 18.16
C THR A 482 22.97 -3.79 18.97
N GLY A 483 22.43 -4.81 18.31
CA GLY A 483 21.88 -6.00 18.92
C GLY A 483 20.47 -5.83 19.50
N ASN A 484 19.82 -4.70 19.19
CA ASN A 484 18.49 -4.38 19.68
C ASN A 484 17.47 -4.74 18.60
N MET A 485 16.89 -5.92 18.70
CA MET A 485 15.69 -6.28 17.94
C MET A 485 14.47 -5.88 18.78
N PRO A 486 13.58 -5.00 18.29
CA PRO A 486 12.37 -4.67 19.02
C PRO A 486 11.37 -5.84 19.01
N ASP A 487 10.49 -5.89 20.01
CA ASP A 487 9.39 -6.86 20.08
C ASP A 487 8.40 -6.66 18.92
N ASP A 488 8.19 -5.40 18.52
CA ASP A 488 7.40 -5.01 17.36
C ASP A 488 8.32 -4.59 16.22
N ALA A 489 8.22 -5.27 15.08
CA ALA A 489 9.03 -4.96 13.91
C ALA A 489 8.80 -3.54 13.37
N ASP A 490 7.60 -2.98 13.60
CA ASP A 490 7.14 -1.67 13.11
C ASP A 490 7.76 -0.49 13.86
N GLU A 491 8.52 -0.75 14.94
CA GLU A 491 9.19 0.30 15.71
C GLU A 491 10.09 1.17 14.82
N GLU A 492 9.89 2.50 14.87
CA GLU A 492 10.68 3.48 14.12
C GLU A 492 11.99 3.83 14.85
N ASP A 493 12.82 2.83 15.12
CA ASP A 493 14.07 2.94 15.88
C ASP A 493 15.25 3.49 15.06
N PHE A 494 15.28 3.22 13.75
CA PHE A 494 16.31 3.70 12.83
C PHE A 494 15.73 4.51 11.67
N ASN A 495 16.17 5.77 11.58
CA ASN A 495 15.73 6.71 10.57
C ASN A 495 16.46 6.48 9.24
N VAL A 496 15.71 6.09 8.21
CA VAL A 496 16.25 5.81 6.87
C VAL A 496 15.64 6.73 5.81
N PHE A 497 16.23 7.91 5.68
CA PHE A 497 15.83 8.91 4.68
C PHE A 497 16.62 8.79 3.38
N THR A 498 16.08 9.34 2.29
CA THR A 498 16.79 9.39 1.01
C THR A 498 18.09 10.19 1.15
N ALA A 499 19.23 9.55 0.85
CA ALA A 499 20.58 10.11 1.04
C ALA A 499 20.92 10.56 2.48
N GLY A 500 20.15 10.10 3.48
CA GLY A 500 20.47 10.30 4.88
C GLY A 500 21.63 9.41 5.35
N LEU A 501 22.29 9.82 6.44
CA LEU A 501 23.47 9.14 6.95
C LEU A 501 23.34 8.78 8.43
N SER A 502 23.57 7.52 8.78
CA SER A 502 23.68 7.06 10.16
C SER A 502 25.13 6.69 10.48
N THR A 503 25.58 7.00 11.69
CA THR A 503 26.94 6.71 12.16
C THR A 503 26.90 5.79 13.36
N PHE A 504 27.67 4.71 13.28
CA PHE A 504 27.82 3.72 14.34
C PHE A 504 29.28 3.63 14.79
N VAL A 505 29.51 3.55 16.10
CA VAL A 505 30.85 3.43 16.68
C VAL A 505 30.97 2.11 17.42
N ARG A 506 32.04 1.36 17.17
CA ARG A 506 32.25 0.04 17.80
C ARG A 506 32.40 0.20 19.31
N ARG A 507 31.74 -0.67 20.07
CA ARG A 507 31.86 -0.72 21.53
C ARG A 507 33.25 -1.20 21.95
N LYS A 508 33.72 -0.68 23.10
CA LYS A 508 34.96 -1.15 23.73
C LYS A 508 34.79 -2.46 24.50
N THR A 509 33.57 -2.76 24.93
CA THR A 509 33.22 -3.92 25.76
C THR A 509 31.91 -4.50 25.27
N THR A 510 31.86 -5.82 25.08
CA THR A 510 30.65 -6.53 24.65
C THR A 510 29.79 -6.88 25.87
N PRO A 511 28.49 -6.56 25.89
CA PRO A 511 27.57 -7.00 26.93
C PRO A 511 27.50 -8.53 27.00
N ALA A 512 27.45 -9.09 28.21
CA ALA A 512 27.17 -10.51 28.41
C ALA A 512 25.66 -10.74 28.26
N GLY A 513 25.21 -11.24 27.12
CA GLY A 513 23.80 -11.58 26.91
C GLY A 513 23.40 -12.88 27.61
N ASP A 514 22.15 -12.94 28.07
CA ASP A 514 21.50 -14.14 28.57
C ASP A 514 21.08 -15.04 27.40
N GLY A 515 21.60 -16.26 27.38
CA GLY A 515 21.44 -17.15 26.24
C GLY A 515 20.04 -17.75 26.13
N SER A 516 19.18 -17.14 25.31
CA SER A 516 18.05 -17.85 24.68
C SER A 516 18.12 -17.69 23.16
N ALA A 517 18.91 -18.55 22.51
CA ALA A 517 19.01 -18.56 21.05
C ALA A 517 17.73 -19.19 20.44
N GLU A 518 16.84 -18.35 19.90
CA GLU A 518 15.90 -18.82 18.88
C GLU A 518 16.64 -19.35 17.66
N ARG A 519 16.01 -20.22 16.87
CA ARG A 519 16.60 -20.73 15.63
C ARG A 519 16.76 -19.60 14.62
N ARG A 520 18.00 -19.20 14.39
CA ARG A 520 18.40 -18.25 13.35
C ARG A 520 18.68 -18.98 12.05
N GLU A 521 18.09 -18.51 10.97
CA GLU A 521 18.26 -19.14 9.67
C GLU A 521 18.21 -18.12 8.54
N LEU A 522 19.12 -18.30 7.59
CA LEU A 522 19.04 -17.60 6.31
C LEU A 522 17.84 -18.14 5.52
N ALA A 523 17.21 -17.28 4.73
CA ALA A 523 16.11 -17.69 3.86
C ALA A 523 16.48 -18.87 2.94
N PRO A 524 15.57 -19.81 2.69
CA PRO A 524 15.79 -20.88 1.72
C PRO A 524 16.19 -20.31 0.35
N GLY A 525 17.27 -20.84 -0.22
CA GLY A 525 17.83 -20.37 -1.50
C GLY A 525 18.91 -19.30 -1.36
N THR A 526 19.16 -18.76 -0.17
CA THR A 526 20.34 -17.93 0.10
C THR A 526 21.60 -18.76 -0.10
N ARG A 527 22.53 -18.27 -0.93
CA ARG A 527 23.78 -18.96 -1.24
C ARG A 527 24.92 -18.35 -0.46
N VAL A 528 25.43 -19.08 0.53
CA VAL A 528 26.68 -18.73 1.21
C VAL A 528 27.85 -18.98 0.27
N ILE A 529 28.66 -17.97 0.02
CA ILE A 529 29.79 -18.05 -0.94
C ILE A 529 31.08 -18.40 -0.22
N ARG A 530 31.33 -17.78 0.94
CA ARG A 530 32.57 -17.98 1.70
C ARG A 530 32.42 -19.10 2.73
N SER A 531 33.37 -20.02 2.75
CA SER A 531 33.39 -21.14 3.69
C SER A 531 33.46 -20.67 5.14
N GLY A 532 32.69 -21.29 6.03
CA GLY A 532 32.66 -20.95 7.46
C GLY A 532 31.75 -19.77 7.83
N THR A 533 31.09 -19.13 6.86
CA THR A 533 30.09 -18.10 7.11
C THR A 533 28.86 -18.70 7.79
N VAL A 534 28.51 -18.17 8.95
CA VAL A 534 27.34 -18.57 9.75
C VAL A 534 26.61 -17.32 10.25
N VAL A 535 25.33 -17.46 10.58
CA VAL A 535 24.57 -16.36 11.19
C VAL A 535 25.13 -16.09 12.59
N PRO A 536 25.64 -14.87 12.88
CA PRO A 536 26.21 -14.56 14.18
C PRO A 536 25.13 -14.45 15.25
N ASP A 537 25.54 -14.60 16.52
CA ASP A 537 24.68 -14.30 17.66
C ASP A 537 24.69 -12.80 17.96
N TRP A 538 23.75 -12.08 17.36
CA TRP A 538 23.74 -10.62 17.33
C TRP A 538 22.69 -9.95 18.23
N GLN A 539 21.61 -10.65 18.63
CA GLN A 539 20.52 -10.09 19.44
C GLN A 539 20.92 -9.88 20.91
N ASP A 540 19.96 -9.47 21.74
CA ASP A 540 20.11 -9.28 23.19
C ASP A 540 21.21 -8.27 23.54
N GLY A 541 21.31 -7.22 22.72
CA GLY A 541 22.30 -6.17 22.86
C GLY A 541 23.74 -6.61 22.54
N LYS A 542 23.98 -7.82 22.02
CA LYS A 542 25.34 -8.28 21.65
C LYS A 542 25.88 -7.49 20.47
N GLY A 543 25.06 -7.37 19.43
CA GLY A 543 25.40 -6.80 18.13
C GLY A 543 26.46 -7.62 17.38
N VAL A 544 26.56 -7.43 16.06
CA VAL A 544 27.60 -8.11 15.28
C VAL A 544 29.01 -7.62 15.65
N SER A 545 29.96 -8.56 15.67
CA SER A 545 31.39 -8.30 15.91
C SER A 545 31.69 -7.50 17.19
N GLY A 546 30.96 -7.77 18.27
CA GLY A 546 31.15 -7.16 19.59
C GLY A 546 30.26 -5.95 19.88
N GLY A 547 29.43 -5.55 18.91
CA GLY A 547 28.39 -4.54 19.05
C GLY A 547 28.84 -3.11 18.80
N TRP A 548 27.87 -2.27 18.45
CA TRP A 548 28.09 -0.88 18.04
C TRP A 548 27.02 0.03 18.65
N ASP A 549 27.37 1.29 18.87
CA ASP A 549 26.45 2.32 19.34
C ASP A 549 26.12 3.28 18.19
N CYS A 550 24.82 3.52 17.99
CA CYS A 550 24.34 4.53 17.04
C CYS A 550 24.56 5.92 17.63
N VAL A 551 25.51 6.68 17.08
CA VAL A 551 25.83 8.04 17.55
C VAL A 551 25.15 9.12 16.71
N VAL A 552 24.72 8.78 15.50
CA VAL A 552 23.94 9.63 14.59
C VAL A 552 22.93 8.75 13.87
N ASN A 553 21.64 9.12 13.92
CA ASN A 553 20.53 8.33 13.37
C ASN A 553 19.79 9.10 12.27
N GLY A 554 20.14 8.83 11.01
CA GLY A 554 19.47 9.41 9.83
C GLY A 554 19.71 10.91 9.65
N ASP A 555 20.96 11.37 9.77
CA ASP A 555 21.30 12.78 9.55
C ASP A 555 21.03 13.18 8.09
N CYS A 556 20.26 14.26 7.95
CA CYS A 556 19.94 14.94 6.70
C CYS A 556 20.20 16.45 6.80
N SER A 557 20.94 16.90 7.82
CA SER A 557 21.22 18.32 8.06
C SER A 557 22.07 18.96 6.96
N PHE A 558 22.85 18.15 6.25
CA PHE A 558 23.62 18.55 5.07
C PHE A 558 22.80 18.59 3.78
N LEU A 559 21.56 18.07 3.79
CA LEU A 559 20.68 18.10 2.62
C LEU A 559 19.85 19.37 2.62
N SER A 560 19.79 20.08 1.49
CA SER A 560 19.02 21.32 1.36
C SER A 560 17.50 21.10 1.52
N GLY A 561 17.01 19.91 1.16
CA GLY A 561 15.63 19.46 1.35
C GLY A 561 15.33 18.85 2.72
N GLY A 562 16.34 18.64 3.57
CA GLY A 562 16.21 17.91 4.82
C GLY A 562 15.82 16.44 4.62
N ALA A 563 15.14 15.88 5.62
CA ALA A 563 14.73 14.48 5.63
C ALA A 563 13.53 14.23 4.68
N GLU A 564 13.71 13.31 3.73
CA GLU A 564 12.68 12.96 2.76
C GLU A 564 12.47 11.44 2.64
N ARG A 565 11.21 11.05 2.45
CA ARG A 565 10.77 9.67 2.14
C ARG A 565 11.26 8.62 3.15
N GLY A 566 11.14 8.93 4.44
CA GLY A 566 11.38 7.96 5.52
C GLY A 566 10.53 6.70 5.34
N TRP A 567 11.04 5.59 5.85
CA TRP A 567 10.43 4.26 5.73
C TRP A 567 10.67 3.49 7.03
N HIS A 568 9.71 2.63 7.40
CA HIS A 568 9.80 1.67 8.50
C HIS A 568 9.16 0.35 8.06
N PHE A 569 9.48 -0.75 8.74
CA PHE A 569 8.85 -2.04 8.47
C PHE A 569 7.35 -2.01 8.75
N ASN A 570 6.59 -2.84 8.05
CA ASN A 570 5.22 -3.16 8.46
C ASN A 570 5.11 -4.68 8.64
N GLY A 571 4.64 -5.15 9.80
CA GLY A 571 4.66 -6.56 10.20
C GLY A 571 3.96 -7.50 9.21
N GLU A 572 2.99 -6.99 8.47
CA GLU A 572 2.26 -7.72 7.40
C GLU A 572 3.15 -8.08 6.20
N GLU A 573 4.34 -7.48 6.05
CA GLU A 573 5.28 -7.74 4.95
C GLU A 573 6.07 -9.06 5.11
N SER A 574 5.95 -9.72 6.27
CA SER A 574 6.61 -11.01 6.54
C SER A 574 5.88 -12.23 5.97
N PHE A 575 4.65 -12.08 5.49
CA PHE A 575 3.85 -13.21 4.98
C PHE A 575 4.12 -13.49 3.49
N ASP A 576 4.22 -14.77 3.11
CA ASP A 576 4.20 -15.17 1.70
C ASP A 576 2.83 -14.80 1.12
N THR A 577 2.80 -13.77 0.27
CA THR A 577 1.57 -13.26 -0.36
C THR A 577 1.04 -14.17 -1.49
N GLY A 578 1.31 -15.47 -1.39
CA GLY A 578 0.85 -16.51 -2.29
C GLY A 578 -0.67 -16.56 -2.49
N PRO A 579 -1.18 -17.15 -3.60
CA PRO A 579 -2.59 -17.46 -3.75
C PRO A 579 -3.14 -18.16 -2.51
N MET A 580 -4.26 -17.65 -2.00
CA MET A 580 -5.09 -18.21 -0.94
C MET A 580 -5.68 -19.60 -1.27
N ALA A 581 -5.18 -20.29 -2.31
CA ALA A 581 -5.57 -21.65 -2.68
C ALA A 581 -4.44 -22.37 -3.45
N PRO A 582 -4.16 -23.64 -3.15
CA PRO A 582 -3.22 -24.45 -3.93
C PRO A 582 -3.76 -24.71 -5.34
N SER A 583 -2.87 -24.86 -6.33
CA SER A 583 -3.24 -25.12 -7.74
C SER A 583 -4.05 -26.42 -7.94
N SER A 584 -4.11 -27.29 -6.93
CA SER A 584 -4.85 -28.56 -6.95
C SER A 584 -6.24 -28.48 -6.28
N ALA A 585 -6.60 -27.36 -5.64
CA ALA A 585 -7.92 -27.21 -5.06
C ALA A 585 -8.95 -26.98 -6.17
N LEU A 586 -9.64 -28.06 -6.56
CA LEU A 586 -10.93 -27.95 -7.21
C LEU A 586 -11.89 -27.26 -6.23
N PRO A 587 -12.80 -26.38 -6.72
CA PRO A 587 -13.84 -25.83 -5.87
C PRO A 587 -14.67 -27.00 -5.35
N THR A 588 -14.62 -27.24 -4.04
CA THR A 588 -15.56 -28.14 -3.38
C THR A 588 -16.94 -27.51 -3.47
N SER A 589 -17.65 -27.86 -4.54
CA SER A 589 -19.10 -27.83 -4.58
C SER A 589 -19.58 -28.75 -3.46
N SER A 590 -20.24 -28.19 -2.44
CA SER A 590 -21.00 -28.96 -1.46
C SER A 590 -22.29 -29.50 -2.10
N GLN A 591 -22.12 -30.40 -3.08
CA GLN A 591 -23.14 -31.30 -3.58
C GLN A 591 -22.49 -32.67 -3.75
N ASP A 592 -22.41 -33.41 -2.64
CA ASP A 592 -22.48 -34.87 -2.65
C ASP A 592 -22.68 -35.33 -1.20
N THR A 593 -23.94 -35.28 -0.75
CA THR A 593 -24.43 -36.18 0.30
C THR A 593 -25.45 -37.10 -0.34
N SER A 594 -24.95 -38.28 -0.71
CA SER A 594 -25.77 -39.41 -1.10
C SER A 594 -26.69 -39.82 0.06
N THR A 595 -27.92 -40.12 -0.32
CA THR A 595 -29.06 -40.39 0.54
C THR A 595 -28.94 -41.75 1.22
N GLU A 596 -28.85 -41.80 2.54
CA GLU A 596 -29.27 -42.97 3.34
C GLU A 596 -30.51 -42.58 4.15
N MET A 597 -31.64 -43.26 3.86
CA MET A 597 -32.89 -43.10 4.59
C MET A 597 -32.89 -43.92 5.89
N PRO A 598 -33.56 -43.48 6.96
CA PRO A 598 -33.47 -44.08 8.28
C PRO A 598 -34.38 -45.32 8.43
N SER A 599 -33.93 -46.23 9.28
CA SER A 599 -34.66 -47.43 9.71
C SER A 599 -35.94 -47.09 10.47
N THR A 600 -37.06 -47.64 10.00
CA THR A 600 -38.30 -47.75 10.78
C THR A 600 -38.18 -48.90 11.78
N LYS A 601 -38.33 -48.62 13.07
CA LYS A 601 -38.76 -49.61 14.06
C LYS A 601 -40.09 -49.17 14.64
N LEU A 602 -41.04 -50.11 14.52
CA LEU A 602 -42.43 -50.17 14.98
C LEU A 602 -43.47 -49.43 14.14
#